data_AF-C1D6I6-F1
#
_entry.id   AF-C1D6I6-F1
#
_cell.length_a   1.000
_cell.length_b   1.000
_cell.length_c   1.000
_cell.angle_alpha   90.00
_cell.angle_beta   90.00
_cell.angle_gamma   90.00
#
_symmetry.space_group_name_H-M   'P 1'
#
loop_
_entity.id
_entity.type
_entity.pdbx_description
1 polymer ?
#
loop_
_entity_poly.entity_id
_entity_poly.type
_entity_poly.pdbx_seq_one_letter_code
_entity_poly.pdbx_strand_id
1 'polypeptide(L)'
;MTPATGKRYTLRERFRDSQAGPERWPVQKPANAYPARLFSGHPQILWITLWGKVARSGQSLDRRGFYWVACFVGKYFLFKKINNLKLSSGFLSRHDTATFPSTPARQICGWLDKHQENRSHMTIQNNIISVSELNRIARELLETAIPPVWISGEISNLTLAASGHAYFSLKDERAQIRAVMFRNRLSQLGFRPKEGLRVEVRGTVSLYEARGDYQINVSQMQEAGLGALYAAFEALKTRLAAEGLFDNQLKRPLPAHPKVIGIVTSLQAAALRDVLTTLRRRAPQIPVVLYPTQVQGDTAPAQILAAIEAASRRQDADVLIVCRGGGSIEDLWAFNDEQVARAIRACRLPVISGVGHETDFTIADFAADVRAPTPTAAAELVSPDRDALLARLAELDFRLGRAMHHRLDRASQQLDRLALRLTHPGERIARQRERLAQAEYRLHQHWARRQELARLRVVHLQTRLLRARPSQERQQALLASNRQQLARAISTQLERQHHRLAALSARLDALDPQAVLARGYAIVENARGQAVLDPAALAQNERVTLRLALGNTGARIDRPPQQGELPV
;
A
#
# COMPACT_ATOMS: atom_id res chain seq x y z
N MET A 1 -46.05 45.92 57.03
CA MET A 1 -45.63 47.06 56.17
C MET A 1 -45.51 48.29 57.04
N THR A 2 -44.32 48.90 57.17
CA THR A 2 -44.16 50.27 57.68
C THR A 2 -42.75 50.79 57.32
N PRO A 3 -42.60 52.06 56.90
CA PRO A 3 -41.32 52.65 56.55
C PRO A 3 -40.65 53.35 57.75
N ALA A 4 -39.43 53.87 57.54
CA ALA A 4 -38.71 54.64 58.55
C ALA A 4 -39.15 56.11 58.62
N THR A 5 -39.02 56.74 59.79
CA THR A 5 -38.26 57.99 59.98
C THR A 5 -38.14 58.33 61.48
N GLY A 6 -37.02 58.95 61.88
CA GLY A 6 -36.75 59.33 63.27
C GLY A 6 -35.26 59.53 63.53
N LYS A 7 -34.81 60.80 63.57
CA LYS A 7 -33.43 61.21 63.90
C LYS A 7 -33.42 62.07 65.16
N ARG A 8 -32.22 62.26 65.74
CA ARG A 8 -31.85 63.21 66.83
C ARG A 8 -32.18 62.70 68.24
N TYR A 9 -31.40 62.95 69.30
CA TYR A 9 -29.97 63.33 69.50
C TYR A 9 -29.58 62.72 70.89
N THR A 10 -28.45 62.93 71.58
CA THR A 10 -27.31 63.88 71.52
C THR A 10 -26.09 63.25 72.22
N LEU A 11 -24.85 63.60 71.84
CA LEU A 11 -23.69 63.55 72.75
C LEU A 11 -22.62 64.60 72.36
N ARG A 12 -22.82 65.81 72.90
CA ARG A 12 -21.77 66.81 73.16
C ARG A 12 -20.86 66.27 74.28
N GLU A 13 -19.60 66.65 74.47
CA GLU A 13 -18.83 67.77 73.92
C GLU A 13 -17.32 67.50 74.09
N ARG A 14 -16.52 67.56 73.01
CA ARG A 14 -15.18 68.21 72.93
C ARG A 14 -14.51 67.95 71.57
N PHE A 15 -14.64 68.93 70.69
CA PHE A 15 -13.67 69.20 69.64
C PHE A 15 -12.43 69.93 70.23
N ARG A 16 -11.43 70.15 69.37
CA ARG A 16 -10.11 70.80 69.55
C ARG A 16 -8.96 69.82 69.81
N ASP A 17 -8.02 69.61 68.89
CA ASP A 17 -7.85 70.17 67.52
C ASP A 17 -6.98 69.19 66.67
N SER A 18 -6.93 69.26 65.33
CA SER A 18 -7.48 70.27 64.41
C SER A 18 -8.29 69.67 63.24
N GLN A 19 -7.85 69.81 61.98
CA GLN A 19 -8.59 69.53 60.76
C GLN A 19 -7.90 68.51 59.84
N ALA A 20 -8.58 67.40 59.53
CA ALA A 20 -8.61 66.71 58.22
C ALA A 20 -9.65 65.57 58.27
N GLY A 21 -10.43 65.38 57.20
CA GLY A 21 -11.53 64.39 57.18
C GLY A 21 -11.06 62.95 56.87
N PRO A 22 -11.59 61.92 57.56
CA PRO A 22 -11.29 60.51 57.25
C PRO A 22 -12.40 59.83 56.44
N GLU A 23 -12.10 59.41 55.21
CA GLU A 23 -12.90 58.38 54.53
C GLU A 23 -12.51 56.97 55.01
N ARG A 24 -13.43 56.02 54.86
CA ARG A 24 -13.40 54.71 55.54
C ARG A 24 -12.87 53.60 54.65
N TRP A 25 -12.16 52.64 55.24
CA TRP A 25 -12.18 51.25 54.76
C TRP A 25 -12.38 50.22 55.90
N PRO A 26 -13.07 49.09 55.63
CA PRO A 26 -13.40 48.10 56.65
C PRO A 26 -12.41 46.94 56.71
N VAL A 27 -11.96 46.56 57.91
CA VAL A 27 -11.32 45.25 58.17
C VAL A 27 -11.76 44.72 59.54
N GLN A 28 -12.28 43.49 59.58
CA GLN A 28 -12.60 42.79 60.83
C GLN A 28 -11.30 42.40 61.58
N LYS A 29 -11.27 42.55 62.91
CA LYS A 29 -10.15 42.09 63.74
C LYS A 29 -10.00 40.56 63.66
N PRO A 30 -8.84 39.99 63.24
CA PRO A 30 -8.55 38.58 63.45
C PRO A 30 -8.22 38.32 64.93
N ALA A 31 -8.71 37.22 65.49
CA ALA A 31 -8.70 36.96 66.94
C ALA A 31 -7.32 36.71 67.60
N ASN A 32 -6.23 36.67 66.84
CA ASN A 32 -4.87 36.39 67.34
C ASN A 32 -3.92 37.55 67.02
N ALA A 33 -3.93 38.59 67.85
CA ALA A 33 -3.00 39.72 67.78
C ALA A 33 -2.23 39.85 69.10
N TYR A 34 -0.90 39.82 69.04
CA TYR A 34 -0.01 39.99 70.20
C TYR A 34 0.53 41.43 70.25
N PRO A 35 0.67 42.04 71.44
CA PRO A 35 1.26 43.37 71.56
C PRO A 35 2.79 43.32 71.42
N ALA A 36 3.36 44.23 70.63
CA ALA A 36 4.80 44.46 70.52
C ALA A 36 5.15 45.84 71.10
N ARG A 37 6.30 45.97 71.78
CA ARG A 37 6.80 47.22 72.37
C ARG A 37 7.79 47.95 71.44
N LEU A 38 8.05 49.22 71.76
CA LEU A 38 8.92 50.11 70.99
C LEU A 38 10.35 49.56 70.83
N PHE A 39 10.96 49.90 69.68
CA PHE A 39 12.40 49.98 69.51
C PHE A 39 12.71 51.29 68.77
N SER A 40 13.59 52.11 69.33
CA SER A 40 14.02 53.40 68.76
C SER A 40 15.52 53.42 68.53
N GLY A 41 15.93 53.70 67.30
CA GLY A 41 17.35 53.80 66.90
C GLY A 41 17.60 54.67 65.67
N HIS A 42 16.59 55.45 65.24
CA HIS A 42 16.68 56.41 64.14
C HIS A 42 15.93 57.68 64.54
N PRO A 43 16.45 58.89 64.29
CA PRO A 43 15.90 60.14 64.82
C PRO A 43 14.53 60.56 64.21
N GLN A 44 13.98 59.79 63.27
CA GLN A 44 12.71 60.08 62.59
C GLN A 44 11.67 58.94 62.68
N ILE A 45 12.02 57.78 63.24
CA ILE A 45 11.12 56.62 63.33
C ILE A 45 10.60 56.51 64.77
N LEU A 46 9.30 56.74 64.94
CA LEU A 46 8.69 56.90 66.27
C LEU A 46 8.12 55.58 66.81
N TRP A 47 7.38 54.83 66.00
CA TRP A 47 6.79 53.54 66.36
C TRP A 47 6.75 52.59 65.15
N ILE A 48 6.94 51.29 65.41
CA ILE A 48 6.72 50.19 64.47
C ILE A 48 5.79 49.17 65.13
N THR A 49 4.76 48.71 64.41
CA THR A 49 3.94 47.55 64.84
C THR A 49 3.86 46.50 63.74
N LEU A 50 4.02 45.23 64.17
CA LEU A 50 4.04 44.03 63.33
C LEU A 50 2.82 43.17 63.64
N TRP A 51 2.00 42.87 62.63
CA TRP A 51 0.85 41.97 62.75
C TRP A 51 1.01 40.82 61.74
N GLY A 52 0.90 39.57 62.18
CA GLY A 52 1.07 38.40 61.31
C GLY A 52 0.18 37.23 61.70
N LYS A 53 -0.27 36.45 60.71
CA LYS A 53 -1.11 35.27 60.90
C LYS A 53 -0.30 34.00 60.57
N VAL A 54 0.05 33.22 61.58
CA VAL A 54 0.78 31.96 61.41
C VAL A 54 -0.23 30.85 61.12
N ALA A 55 -0.09 30.17 59.98
CA ALA A 55 -0.81 28.93 59.69
C ALA A 55 -0.14 27.75 60.42
N ARG A 56 -0.96 26.86 61.00
CA ARG A 56 -0.52 25.54 61.47
C ARG A 56 -0.87 24.49 60.41
N SER A 57 0.13 23.93 59.76
CA SER A 57 0.09 22.61 59.11
C SER A 57 0.95 21.64 59.94
N GLY A 58 0.74 20.33 59.77
CA GLY A 58 1.41 19.30 60.57
C GLY A 58 2.90 19.14 60.25
N GLN A 59 3.69 18.86 61.29
CA GLN A 59 5.02 18.21 61.28
C GLN A 59 6.02 18.57 60.15
N SER A 60 6.11 19.85 59.76
CA SER A 60 7.33 20.43 59.16
C SER A 60 7.39 21.95 59.35
N LEU A 61 8.59 22.50 59.54
CA LEU A 61 8.82 23.94 59.74
C LEU A 61 9.45 24.63 58.50
N ASP A 62 8.72 24.76 57.38
CA ASP A 62 8.98 25.88 56.44
C ASP A 62 8.00 27.04 56.72
N ARG A 63 8.39 27.93 57.63
CA ARG A 63 7.55 29.02 58.13
C ARG A 63 7.59 30.25 57.23
N ARG A 64 6.77 30.27 56.18
CA ARG A 64 6.48 31.49 55.39
C ARG A 64 5.21 32.17 55.91
N GLY A 65 5.39 33.29 56.62
CA GLY A 65 4.29 34.09 57.15
C GLY A 65 4.00 35.34 56.30
N PHE A 66 2.74 35.80 56.34
CA PHE A 66 2.37 37.15 55.92
C PHE A 66 2.45 38.09 57.12
N TYR A 67 3.17 39.19 56.98
CA TYR A 67 3.31 40.22 57.99
C TYR A 67 2.88 41.58 57.44
N TRP A 68 2.14 42.34 58.22
CA TRP A 68 1.84 43.74 57.97
C TRP A 68 2.69 44.58 58.91
N VAL A 69 3.32 45.62 58.34
CA VAL A 69 4.08 46.62 59.10
C VAL A 69 3.35 47.96 59.00
N ALA A 70 3.02 48.52 60.16
CA ALA A 70 2.69 49.93 60.31
C ALA A 70 3.94 50.66 60.86
N CYS A 71 4.31 51.78 60.24
CA CYS A 71 5.45 52.60 60.65
C CYS A 71 5.07 54.08 60.64
N PHE A 72 5.46 54.81 61.69
CA PHE A 72 5.18 56.24 61.87
C PHE A 72 6.46 57.06 61.67
N VAL A 73 6.46 57.93 60.66
CA VAL A 73 7.61 58.77 60.30
C VAL A 73 7.14 60.23 60.17
N GLY A 74 7.53 61.06 61.15
CA GLY A 74 7.03 62.43 61.27
C GLY A 74 5.51 62.49 61.37
N LYS A 75 4.86 63.23 60.45
CA LYS A 75 3.38 63.35 60.36
C LYS A 75 2.71 62.28 59.50
N TYR A 76 3.45 61.33 58.92
CA TYR A 76 2.92 60.39 57.93
C TYR A 76 2.82 58.95 58.45
N PHE A 77 1.74 58.27 58.05
CA PHE A 77 1.48 56.87 58.38
C PHE A 77 1.75 55.99 57.15
N LEU A 78 2.68 55.04 57.26
CA LEU A 78 2.94 54.05 56.22
C LEU A 78 2.46 52.66 56.64
N PHE A 79 1.72 51.99 55.76
CA PHE A 79 1.20 50.64 55.96
C PHE A 79 1.56 49.76 54.78
N LYS A 80 2.27 48.64 55.00
CA LYS A 80 2.73 47.76 53.91
C LYS A 80 2.66 46.29 54.27
N LYS A 81 2.24 45.46 53.30
CA LYS A 81 2.27 44.00 53.37
C LYS A 81 3.66 43.49 52.98
N ILE A 82 4.23 42.62 53.79
CA ILE A 82 5.48 41.92 53.53
C ILE A 82 5.19 40.41 53.46
N ASN A 83 5.56 39.81 52.34
CA ASN A 83 5.40 38.38 52.08
C ASN A 83 6.75 37.66 52.31
N ASN A 84 6.74 36.39 52.69
CA ASN A 84 7.93 35.51 52.74
C ASN A 84 9.06 35.94 53.70
N LEU A 85 8.77 36.66 54.79
CA LEU A 85 9.77 36.95 55.83
C LEU A 85 10.13 35.65 56.59
N LYS A 86 11.35 35.15 56.43
CA LYS A 86 11.89 34.04 57.24
C LYS A 86 12.36 34.55 58.60
N LEU A 87 11.79 34.01 59.68
CA LEU A 87 12.30 34.17 61.04
C LEU A 87 13.04 32.88 61.45
N SER A 88 14.24 33.01 62.01
CA SER A 88 15.02 31.88 62.52
C SER A 88 14.38 31.25 63.77
N SER A 89 14.63 29.96 63.96
CA SER A 89 14.06 29.15 65.04
C SER A 89 14.71 29.46 66.40
N GLY A 90 13.90 29.93 67.37
CA GLY A 90 14.31 30.06 68.78
C GLY A 90 13.43 30.98 69.64
N PHE A 91 12.76 31.96 69.04
CA PHE A 91 12.32 33.20 69.74
C PHE A 91 11.01 33.19 70.57
N LEU A 92 10.49 32.03 71.04
CA LEU A 92 9.21 31.98 71.78
C LEU A 92 9.16 30.95 72.93
N SER A 93 9.86 31.23 74.04
CA SER A 93 9.41 30.85 75.40
C SER A 93 8.39 31.88 75.92
N ARG A 94 7.68 31.58 77.01
CA ARG A 94 6.95 32.60 77.79
C ARG A 94 7.90 33.14 78.87
N HIS A 95 8.01 34.46 78.95
CA HIS A 95 8.83 35.21 79.92
C HIS A 95 10.37 35.04 79.78
N ASP A 96 10.92 35.52 78.66
CA ASP A 96 12.32 35.94 78.58
C ASP A 96 12.44 37.29 77.86
N THR A 97 13.24 38.21 78.40
CA THR A 97 13.58 39.49 77.76
C THR A 97 14.78 39.33 76.83
N ALA A 98 14.56 38.69 75.67
CA ALA A 98 15.60 38.46 74.66
C ALA A 98 15.74 39.66 73.69
N THR A 99 16.96 40.15 73.54
CA THR A 99 17.31 41.23 72.59
C THR A 99 17.16 40.74 71.14
N PHE A 100 16.42 41.48 70.30
CA PHE A 100 16.34 41.16 68.87
C PHE A 100 17.69 41.37 68.17
N PRO A 101 18.15 40.44 67.30
CA PRO A 101 19.31 40.69 66.45
C PRO A 101 19.01 41.84 65.48
N SER A 102 20.00 42.68 65.19
CA SER A 102 19.83 43.94 64.44
C SER A 102 19.47 43.80 62.95
N THR A 103 19.35 42.57 62.45
CA THR A 103 19.16 42.25 61.03
C THR A 103 17.84 42.75 60.42
N PRO A 104 16.65 42.53 61.03
CA PRO A 104 15.39 43.01 60.46
C PRO A 104 15.30 44.54 60.49
N ALA A 105 15.82 45.17 61.56
CA ALA A 105 15.91 46.62 61.67
C ALA A 105 16.82 47.20 60.57
N ARG A 106 18.03 46.63 60.37
CA ARG A 106 18.93 47.03 59.27
C ARG A 106 18.32 46.83 57.88
N GLN A 107 17.51 45.79 57.67
CA GLN A 107 16.82 45.59 56.38
C GLN A 107 15.66 46.59 56.17
N ILE A 108 14.96 46.99 57.23
CA ILE A 108 13.90 48.02 57.13
C ILE A 108 14.48 49.43 57.00
N CYS A 109 15.54 49.76 57.76
CA CYS A 109 16.27 51.03 57.60
C CYS A 109 16.94 51.10 56.22
N GLY A 110 17.70 50.09 55.80
CA GLY A 110 18.33 50.08 54.47
C GLY A 110 17.32 50.03 53.30
N TRP A 111 16.06 49.65 53.54
CA TRP A 111 14.97 49.81 52.59
C TRP A 111 14.37 51.24 52.62
N LEU A 112 14.32 51.88 53.78
CA LEU A 112 13.96 53.30 53.92
C LEU A 112 15.02 54.22 53.32
N ASP A 113 16.31 53.98 53.58
CA ASP A 113 17.43 54.77 53.03
C ASP A 113 17.40 54.73 51.49
N LYS A 114 17.27 53.53 50.90
CA LYS A 114 17.08 53.32 49.45
C LYS A 114 15.80 53.91 48.84
N HIS A 115 14.89 54.42 49.65
CA HIS A 115 13.72 55.18 49.19
C HIS A 115 13.69 56.63 49.68
N GLN A 116 14.59 57.04 50.59
CA GLN A 116 14.95 58.43 50.82
C GLN A 116 15.89 58.95 49.72
N GLU A 117 16.73 58.10 49.12
CA GLU A 117 17.47 58.42 47.88
C GLU A 117 16.51 58.90 46.76
N ASN A 118 15.33 58.29 46.63
CA ASN A 118 14.27 58.70 45.70
C ASN A 118 13.38 59.88 46.20
N ARG A 119 13.75 60.50 47.33
CA ARG A 119 13.19 61.78 47.81
C ARG A 119 14.30 62.68 48.35
N SER A 120 15.28 62.94 47.51
CA SER A 120 16.08 64.15 47.56
C SER A 120 15.17 65.38 47.50
N HIS A 121 14.73 65.84 48.67
CA HIS A 121 14.49 67.27 48.87
C HIS A 121 15.81 67.96 48.59
N MET A 122 16.01 68.40 47.35
CA MET A 122 17.15 69.19 46.96
C MET A 122 17.02 70.56 47.61
N THR A 123 17.47 70.64 48.87
CA THR A 123 17.71 71.89 49.57
C THR A 123 18.69 72.68 48.71
N ILE A 124 18.18 73.67 47.98
CA ILE A 124 18.99 74.51 47.10
C ILE A 124 19.88 75.37 48.00
N GLN A 125 21.06 74.83 48.34
CA GLN A 125 22.17 75.63 48.81
C GLN A 125 22.49 76.65 47.72
N ASN A 126 22.82 77.88 48.12
CA ASN A 126 22.78 79.05 47.25
C ASN A 126 24.02 79.15 46.33
N ASN A 127 24.38 78.05 45.68
CA ASN A 127 25.48 77.93 44.74
C ASN A 127 25.02 78.33 43.33
N ILE A 128 25.85 79.08 42.64
CA ILE A 128 25.64 79.43 41.23
C ILE A 128 26.04 78.21 40.37
N ILE A 129 25.05 77.39 40.00
CA ILE A 129 25.25 76.25 39.08
C ILE A 129 25.31 76.74 37.62
N SER A 130 26.00 75.97 36.77
CA SER A 130 26.09 76.29 35.34
C SER A 130 24.81 75.89 34.57
N VAL A 131 24.56 76.51 33.41
CA VAL A 131 23.40 76.16 32.55
C VAL A 131 23.46 74.70 32.09
N SER A 132 24.65 74.20 31.76
CA SER A 132 24.87 72.80 31.39
C SER A 132 24.55 71.84 32.54
N GLU A 133 24.89 72.23 33.77
CA GLU A 133 24.63 71.44 34.98
C GLU A 133 23.14 71.45 35.36
N LEU A 134 22.46 72.59 35.24
CA LEU A 134 21.00 72.67 35.37
C LEU A 134 20.29 71.75 34.36
N ASN A 135 20.71 71.78 33.08
CA ASN A 135 20.15 70.91 32.05
C ASN A 135 20.43 69.42 32.31
N ARG A 136 21.63 69.07 32.79
CA ARG A 136 21.98 67.70 33.20
C ARG A 136 21.10 67.22 34.35
N ILE A 137 20.95 68.01 35.41
CA ILE A 137 20.09 67.68 36.56
C ILE A 137 18.63 67.54 36.13
N ALA A 138 18.13 68.45 35.27
CA ALA A 138 16.77 68.36 34.74
C ALA A 138 16.55 67.08 33.91
N ARG A 139 17.53 66.69 33.08
CA ARG A 139 17.50 65.43 32.31
C ARG A 139 17.49 64.21 33.23
N GLU A 140 18.40 64.15 34.21
CA GLU A 140 18.52 63.04 35.17
C GLU A 140 17.22 62.86 35.99
N LEU A 141 16.60 63.97 36.42
CA LEU A 141 15.31 63.94 37.11
C LEU A 141 14.18 63.46 36.20
N LEU A 142 14.12 63.88 34.93
CA LEU A 142 13.09 63.44 33.98
C LEU A 142 13.19 61.95 33.64
N GLU A 143 14.40 61.47 33.31
CA GLU A 143 14.65 60.05 32.97
C GLU A 143 14.44 59.12 34.19
N THR A 144 14.58 59.63 35.42
CA THR A 144 14.36 58.87 36.66
C THR A 144 12.90 58.90 37.13
N ALA A 145 12.21 60.05 37.02
CA ALA A 145 10.85 60.22 37.52
C ALA A 145 9.77 59.69 36.55
N ILE A 146 10.04 59.66 35.24
CA ILE A 146 9.08 59.26 34.21
C ILE A 146 9.56 57.93 33.58
N PRO A 147 9.00 56.76 33.99
CA PRO A 147 9.32 55.49 33.34
C PRO A 147 8.83 55.46 31.88
N PRO A 148 9.31 54.52 31.03
CA PRO A 148 8.96 54.51 29.61
C PRO A 148 7.45 54.42 29.33
N VAL A 149 6.87 55.54 28.88
CA VAL A 149 5.44 55.73 28.63
C VAL A 149 5.06 55.46 27.17
N TRP A 150 3.77 55.21 26.94
CA TRP A 150 3.13 55.34 25.63
C TRP A 150 2.49 56.73 25.51
N ILE A 151 2.64 57.37 24.36
CA ILE A 151 2.01 58.64 24.02
C ILE A 151 1.36 58.50 22.63
N SER A 152 0.10 58.91 22.49
CA SER A 152 -0.61 58.97 21.21
C SER A 152 -0.62 60.40 20.68
N GLY A 153 -0.44 60.59 19.37
CA GLY A 153 -0.49 61.89 18.72
C GLY A 153 -0.26 61.82 17.22
N GLU A 154 -0.28 62.96 16.55
CA GLU A 154 -0.02 63.08 15.13
C GLU A 154 1.45 63.47 14.89
N ILE A 155 2.10 62.85 13.89
CA ILE A 155 3.46 63.21 13.46
C ILE A 155 3.41 64.55 12.70
N SER A 156 4.21 65.51 13.15
CA SER A 156 4.48 66.76 12.44
C SER A 156 5.97 67.09 12.36
N ASN A 157 6.36 67.94 11.40
CA ASN A 157 7.74 68.33 11.12
C ASN A 157 8.72 67.15 10.93
N LEU A 158 8.28 66.07 10.28
CA LEU A 158 9.08 64.85 10.10
C LEU A 158 10.33 65.10 9.22
N THR A 159 11.49 65.00 9.85
CA THR A 159 12.81 65.18 9.24
C THR A 159 13.62 63.88 9.35
N LEU A 160 13.97 63.29 8.22
CA LEU A 160 14.88 62.14 8.14
C LEU A 160 16.32 62.66 7.95
N ALA A 161 17.14 62.56 8.99
CA ALA A 161 18.53 63.02 8.94
C ALA A 161 19.43 62.04 8.16
N ALA A 162 20.51 62.54 7.57
CA ALA A 162 21.49 61.73 6.83
C ALA A 162 22.17 60.61 7.67
N SER A 163 22.14 60.72 9.01
CA SER A 163 22.52 59.65 9.95
C SER A 163 21.56 58.44 9.98
N GLY A 164 20.42 58.53 9.29
CA GLY A 164 19.33 57.56 9.32
C GLY A 164 18.49 57.63 10.59
N HIS A 165 18.43 58.78 11.27
CA HIS A 165 17.55 59.01 12.42
C HIS A 165 16.34 59.84 12.00
N ALA A 166 15.17 59.52 12.56
CA ALA A 166 13.96 60.32 12.38
C ALA A 166 13.82 61.30 13.55
N TYR A 167 13.70 62.58 13.22
CA TYR A 167 13.34 63.66 14.13
C TYR A 167 11.95 64.15 13.72
N PHE A 168 11.03 64.26 14.66
CA PHE A 168 9.68 64.76 14.41
C PHE A 168 9.14 65.44 15.67
N SER A 169 7.98 66.06 15.57
CA SER A 169 7.17 66.46 16.72
C SER A 169 5.93 65.56 16.77
N LEU A 170 5.55 65.14 17.97
CA LEU A 170 4.29 64.48 18.22
C LEU A 170 3.35 65.52 18.83
N LYS A 171 2.23 65.81 18.18
CA LYS A 171 1.23 66.80 18.62
C LYS A 171 -0.10 66.15 19.01
N ASP A 172 -0.80 66.77 19.94
CA ASP A 172 -2.22 66.56 20.22
C ASP A 172 -3.00 67.88 20.04
N GLU A 173 -4.24 67.97 20.53
CA GLU A 173 -5.09 69.15 20.42
C GLU A 173 -4.62 70.37 21.24
N ARG A 174 -3.66 70.19 22.16
CA ARG A 174 -3.27 71.18 23.19
C ARG A 174 -1.77 71.32 23.39
N ALA A 175 -0.98 70.30 23.03
CA ALA A 175 0.46 70.24 23.28
C ALA A 175 1.23 69.58 22.12
N GLN A 176 2.55 69.77 22.13
CA GLN A 176 3.48 69.04 21.26
C GLN A 176 4.79 68.73 22.00
N ILE A 177 5.43 67.61 21.65
CA ILE A 177 6.74 67.19 22.17
C ILE A 177 7.64 66.77 21.00
N ARG A 178 8.94 67.11 21.05
CA ARG A 178 9.89 66.61 20.04
C ARG A 178 10.18 65.13 20.30
N ALA A 179 10.24 64.34 19.24
CA ALA A 179 10.47 62.91 19.27
C ALA A 179 11.68 62.55 18.39
N VAL A 180 12.51 61.63 18.91
CA VAL A 180 13.71 61.15 18.22
C VAL A 180 13.65 59.63 18.14
N MET A 181 13.74 59.07 16.94
CA MET A 181 13.78 57.63 16.71
C MET A 181 15.09 57.25 16.01
N PHE A 182 15.96 56.58 16.75
CA PHE A 182 17.29 56.16 16.28
C PHE A 182 17.20 55.12 15.17
N ARG A 183 18.20 55.12 14.27
CA ARG A 183 18.28 54.26 13.08
C ARG A 183 17.90 52.81 13.33
N ASN A 184 18.44 52.21 14.38
CA ASN A 184 18.25 50.79 14.70
C ASN A 184 16.81 50.44 15.10
N ARG A 185 15.99 51.42 15.48
CA ARG A 185 14.54 51.28 15.72
C ARG A 185 13.73 51.66 14.50
N LEU A 186 14.14 52.72 13.80
CA LEU A 186 13.50 53.16 12.55
C LEU A 186 13.56 52.08 11.46
N SER A 187 14.63 51.29 11.40
CA SER A 187 14.77 50.14 10.49
C SER A 187 14.05 48.86 10.95
N GLN A 188 13.40 48.88 12.12
CA GLN A 188 12.59 47.77 12.65
C GLN A 188 11.08 48.02 12.50
N LEU A 189 10.68 49.18 11.96
CA LEU A 189 9.29 49.50 11.65
C LEU A 189 8.82 48.81 10.37
N GLY A 190 7.64 48.18 10.43
CA GLY A 190 6.97 47.59 9.26
C GLY A 190 6.35 48.62 8.31
N PHE A 191 6.23 49.88 8.72
CA PHE A 191 5.72 50.99 7.91
C PHE A 191 6.71 52.17 7.93
N ARG A 192 6.61 53.07 6.95
CA ARG A 192 7.38 54.33 6.96
C ARG A 192 6.53 55.42 7.62
N PRO A 193 7.00 56.08 8.70
CA PRO A 193 6.29 57.22 9.26
C PRO A 193 6.16 58.34 8.21
N LYS A 194 5.06 59.09 8.27
CA LYS A 194 4.75 60.22 7.38
C LYS A 194 4.26 61.40 8.20
N GLU A 195 4.42 62.59 7.64
CA GLU A 195 3.73 63.79 8.10
C GLU A 195 2.21 63.56 8.12
N GLY A 196 1.53 64.00 9.18
CA GLY A 196 0.07 63.83 9.35
C GLY A 196 -0.39 62.45 9.85
N LEU A 197 0.52 61.49 10.04
CA LEU A 197 0.18 60.15 10.51
C LEU A 197 -0.09 60.13 12.02
N ARG A 198 -1.22 59.57 12.46
CA ARG A 198 -1.52 59.39 13.89
C ARG A 198 -0.86 58.11 14.39
N VAL A 199 -0.01 58.23 15.41
CA VAL A 199 0.81 57.13 15.95
C VAL A 199 0.76 57.08 17.46
N GLU A 200 0.95 55.87 17.99
CA GLU A 200 1.29 55.62 19.38
C GLU A 200 2.78 55.31 19.46
N VAL A 201 3.53 56.11 20.21
CA VAL A 201 4.98 55.92 20.43
C VAL A 201 5.24 55.51 21.86
N ARG A 202 6.14 54.55 22.05
CA ARG A 202 6.68 54.17 23.35
C ARG A 202 8.09 54.70 23.52
N GLY A 203 8.36 55.48 24.56
CA GLY A 203 9.67 56.07 24.74
C GLY A 203 9.98 56.55 26.15
N THR A 204 11.24 56.90 26.37
CA THR A 204 11.71 57.53 27.60
C THR A 204 11.73 59.04 27.39
N VAL A 205 11.10 59.79 28.31
CA VAL A 205 11.17 61.26 28.33
C VAL A 205 12.57 61.69 28.75
N SER A 206 13.10 62.70 28.07
CA SER A 206 14.49 63.16 28.17
C SER A 206 14.57 64.65 27.83
N LEU A 207 15.76 65.24 27.97
CA LEU A 207 16.02 66.65 27.68
C LEU A 207 17.37 66.77 26.95
N TYR A 208 17.38 67.52 25.84
CA TYR A 208 18.58 67.70 25.02
C TYR A 208 19.49 68.78 25.62
N GLU A 209 20.47 68.33 26.40
CA GLU A 209 21.35 69.15 27.25
C GLU A 209 21.93 70.39 26.57
N ALA A 210 22.30 70.30 25.29
CA ALA A 210 22.93 71.38 24.53
C ALA A 210 21.97 72.53 24.13
N ARG A 211 20.66 72.37 24.32
CA ARG A 211 19.64 73.42 24.05
C ARG A 211 18.56 73.57 25.12
N GLY A 212 18.44 72.63 26.06
CA GLY A 212 17.33 72.58 27.02
C GLY A 212 16.02 72.04 26.44
N ASP A 213 16.02 71.55 25.19
CA ASP A 213 14.80 71.10 24.51
C ASP A 213 14.25 69.79 25.13
N TYR A 214 12.98 69.82 25.56
CA TYR A 214 12.26 68.64 26.07
C TYR A 214 11.89 67.68 24.93
N GLN A 215 12.17 66.38 25.09
CA GLN A 215 12.02 65.40 24.02
C GLN A 215 11.68 63.98 24.53
N ILE A 216 11.19 63.12 23.63
CA ILE A 216 11.00 61.69 23.87
C ILE A 216 11.89 60.84 22.94
N ASN A 217 12.68 59.96 23.55
CA ASN A 217 13.48 58.95 22.84
C ASN A 217 12.59 57.74 22.52
N VAL A 218 12.17 57.62 21.26
CA VAL A 218 11.21 56.62 20.80
C VAL A 218 11.89 55.26 20.61
N SER A 219 11.39 54.28 21.35
CA SER A 219 11.86 52.89 21.36
C SER A 219 10.99 51.93 20.54
N GLN A 220 9.68 52.19 20.47
CA GLN A 220 8.69 51.49 19.64
C GLN A 220 7.69 52.52 19.10
N MET A 221 7.12 52.26 17.94
CA MET A 221 6.06 53.08 17.32
C MET A 221 5.07 52.15 16.62
N GLN A 222 3.78 52.46 16.70
CA GLN A 222 2.69 51.80 15.97
C GLN A 222 1.69 52.87 15.48
N GLU A 223 0.92 52.58 14.43
CA GLU A 223 -0.13 53.51 13.99
C GLU A 223 -1.32 53.46 14.98
N ALA A 224 -1.89 54.62 15.29
CA ALA A 224 -2.88 54.75 16.37
C ALA A 224 -4.25 54.20 15.93
N GLY A 225 -4.74 53.17 16.64
CA GLY A 225 -6.01 52.49 16.36
C GLY A 225 -5.86 50.98 16.18
N LEU A 226 -4.79 50.51 15.51
CA LEU A 226 -4.57 49.08 15.23
C LEU A 226 -4.56 48.21 16.50
N GLY A 227 -4.00 48.70 17.61
CA GLY A 227 -3.95 47.96 18.87
C GLY A 227 -5.33 47.64 19.45
N ALA A 228 -6.30 48.54 19.29
CA ALA A 228 -7.68 48.34 19.76
C ALA A 228 -8.44 47.37 18.85
N LEU A 229 -8.28 47.51 17.52
CA LEU A 229 -8.87 46.60 16.54
C LEU A 229 -8.32 45.17 16.69
N TYR A 230 -7.00 45.01 16.81
CA TYR A 230 -6.39 43.70 17.02
C TYR A 230 -6.84 43.03 18.33
N ALA A 231 -6.97 43.79 19.41
CA ALA A 231 -7.50 43.28 20.69
C ALA A 231 -8.97 42.85 20.57
N ALA A 232 -9.81 43.61 19.86
CA ALA A 232 -11.20 43.25 19.59
C ALA A 232 -11.30 41.99 18.71
N PHE A 233 -10.43 41.85 17.71
CA PHE A 233 -10.34 40.68 16.84
C PHE A 233 -9.99 39.40 17.61
N GLU A 234 -8.90 39.40 18.40
CA GLU A 234 -8.53 38.20 19.19
C GLU A 234 -9.58 37.87 20.26
N ALA A 235 -10.23 38.86 20.87
CA ALA A 235 -11.33 38.62 21.81
C ALA A 235 -12.55 37.98 21.14
N LEU A 236 -12.97 38.47 19.96
CA LEU A 236 -14.08 37.92 19.19
C LEU A 236 -13.77 36.51 18.66
N LYS A 237 -12.58 36.33 18.08
CA LYS A 237 -12.03 35.04 17.62
C LYS A 237 -12.02 34.02 18.76
N THR A 238 -11.53 34.38 19.94
CA THR A 238 -11.51 33.48 21.11
C THR A 238 -12.92 33.07 21.55
N ARG A 239 -13.88 34.02 21.55
CA ARG A 239 -15.29 33.73 21.86
C ARG A 239 -15.93 32.79 20.84
N LEU A 240 -15.86 33.11 19.54
CA LEU A 240 -16.48 32.30 18.49
C LEU A 240 -15.82 30.93 18.30
N ALA A 241 -14.51 30.80 18.62
CA ALA A 241 -13.84 29.51 18.72
C ALA A 241 -14.37 28.67 19.89
N ALA A 242 -14.60 29.28 21.06
CA ALA A 242 -15.19 28.59 22.21
C ALA A 242 -16.66 28.19 22.01
N GLU A 243 -17.36 28.84 21.08
CA GLU A 243 -18.70 28.45 20.60
C GLU A 243 -18.67 27.35 19.51
N GLY A 244 -17.49 26.90 19.05
CA GLY A 244 -17.36 25.90 17.99
C GLY A 244 -17.63 26.41 16.57
N LEU A 245 -17.76 27.72 16.36
CA LEU A 245 -18.14 28.31 15.05
C LEU A 245 -17.14 27.99 13.93
N PHE A 246 -15.88 27.71 14.30
CA PHE A 246 -14.77 27.44 13.38
C PHE A 246 -14.45 25.94 13.22
N ASP A 247 -15.23 25.05 13.86
CA ASP A 247 -14.93 23.62 13.93
C ASP A 247 -14.81 22.98 12.55
N ASN A 248 -13.65 22.37 12.27
CA ASN A 248 -13.32 21.83 10.96
C ASN A 248 -14.25 20.66 10.53
N GLN A 249 -14.92 20.01 11.49
CA GLN A 249 -15.93 18.98 11.20
C GLN A 249 -17.22 19.53 10.58
N LEU A 250 -17.50 20.83 10.77
CA LEU A 250 -18.66 21.50 10.18
C LEU A 250 -18.40 21.99 8.75
N LYS A 251 -17.13 22.09 8.35
CA LYS A 251 -16.72 22.67 7.07
C LYS A 251 -16.99 21.72 5.91
N ARG A 252 -17.58 22.24 4.84
CA ARG A 252 -17.98 21.48 3.64
C ARG A 252 -16.88 21.46 2.58
N PRO A 253 -16.69 20.35 1.84
CA PRO A 253 -15.85 20.35 0.66
C PRO A 253 -16.45 21.25 -0.43
N LEU A 254 -15.59 21.88 -1.24
CA LEU A 254 -16.02 22.60 -2.44
C LEU A 254 -16.47 21.61 -3.52
N PRO A 255 -17.46 21.96 -4.36
CA PRO A 255 -17.85 21.14 -5.50
C PRO A 255 -16.70 21.09 -6.53
N ALA A 256 -16.30 19.89 -6.96
CA ALA A 256 -15.23 19.72 -7.96
C ALA A 256 -15.59 20.29 -9.35
N HIS A 257 -16.88 20.34 -9.67
CA HIS A 257 -17.42 20.85 -10.94
C HIS A 257 -18.69 21.69 -10.67
N PRO A 258 -18.55 22.94 -10.19
CA PRO A 258 -19.69 23.84 -10.04
C PRO A 258 -20.27 24.18 -11.42
N LYS A 259 -21.60 24.24 -11.52
CA LYS A 259 -22.34 24.70 -12.69
C LYS A 259 -22.50 26.21 -12.68
N VAL A 260 -22.62 26.81 -11.49
CA VAL A 260 -22.77 28.27 -11.30
C VAL A 260 -21.98 28.71 -10.07
N ILE A 261 -21.21 29.80 -10.20
CA ILE A 261 -20.42 30.39 -9.10
C ILE A 261 -21.06 31.70 -8.64
N GLY A 262 -21.34 31.82 -7.35
CA GLY A 262 -21.76 33.07 -6.73
C GLY A 262 -20.54 33.91 -6.29
N ILE A 263 -20.61 35.24 -6.43
CA ILE A 263 -19.60 36.16 -5.89
C ILE A 263 -20.28 37.23 -5.04
N VAL A 264 -19.82 37.44 -3.79
CA VAL A 264 -20.17 38.58 -2.93
C VAL A 264 -18.96 39.52 -2.89
N THR A 265 -19.07 40.65 -3.60
CA THR A 265 -18.05 41.72 -3.60
C THR A 265 -18.61 43.00 -4.23
N SER A 266 -17.84 44.10 -4.26
CA SER A 266 -18.29 45.36 -4.88
C SER A 266 -18.05 45.41 -6.39
N LEU A 267 -18.99 46.03 -7.11
CA LEU A 267 -18.91 46.27 -8.57
C LEU A 267 -17.66 47.06 -9.01
N GLN A 268 -17.05 47.80 -8.07
CA GLN A 268 -15.95 48.71 -8.33
C GLN A 268 -14.60 48.15 -7.86
N ALA A 269 -14.58 47.05 -7.10
CA ALA A 269 -13.36 46.45 -6.56
C ALA A 269 -12.48 45.82 -7.66
N ALA A 270 -11.16 45.97 -7.52
CA ALA A 270 -10.19 45.22 -8.34
C ALA A 270 -10.42 43.71 -8.23
N ALA A 271 -10.67 43.21 -7.02
CA ALA A 271 -10.96 41.80 -6.71
C ALA A 271 -12.03 41.16 -7.61
N LEU A 272 -13.07 41.90 -8.01
CA LEU A 272 -14.08 41.39 -8.94
C LEU A 272 -13.49 41.14 -10.34
N ARG A 273 -12.65 42.07 -10.82
CA ARG A 273 -11.95 41.95 -12.11
C ARG A 273 -10.95 40.79 -12.06
N ASP A 274 -10.26 40.64 -10.95
CA ASP A 274 -9.26 39.58 -10.73
C ASP A 274 -9.93 38.19 -10.75
N VAL A 275 -11.01 38.00 -9.97
CA VAL A 275 -11.82 36.77 -9.97
C VAL A 275 -12.37 36.49 -11.37
N LEU A 276 -13.02 37.46 -12.02
CA LEU A 276 -13.62 37.26 -13.34
C LEU A 276 -12.57 36.97 -14.42
N THR A 277 -11.36 37.53 -14.32
CA THR A 277 -10.26 37.24 -15.25
C THR A 277 -9.74 35.82 -15.06
N THR A 278 -9.53 35.38 -13.82
CA THR A 278 -9.15 34.00 -13.50
C THR A 278 -10.21 32.99 -13.96
N LEU A 279 -11.50 33.26 -13.68
CA LEU A 279 -12.60 32.38 -14.12
C LEU A 279 -12.71 32.31 -15.64
N ARG A 280 -12.61 33.44 -16.36
CA ARG A 280 -12.59 33.46 -17.84
C ARG A 280 -11.40 32.71 -18.43
N ARG A 281 -10.26 32.68 -17.75
CA ARG A 281 -9.07 31.93 -18.18
C ARG A 281 -9.20 30.42 -17.91
N ARG A 282 -9.62 30.04 -16.70
CA ARG A 282 -9.62 28.63 -16.23
C ARG A 282 -10.89 27.86 -16.56
N ALA A 283 -12.05 28.49 -16.45
CA ALA A 283 -13.35 27.85 -16.60
C ALA A 283 -14.41 28.79 -17.22
N PRO A 284 -14.20 29.34 -18.43
CA PRO A 284 -15.13 30.26 -19.10
C PRO A 284 -16.52 29.66 -19.36
N GLN A 285 -16.66 28.34 -19.30
CA GLN A 285 -17.94 27.63 -19.42
C GLN A 285 -18.84 27.73 -18.17
N ILE A 286 -18.35 28.25 -17.04
CA ILE A 286 -19.11 28.33 -15.78
C ILE A 286 -19.72 29.73 -15.62
N PRO A 287 -21.05 29.89 -15.73
CA PRO A 287 -21.71 31.17 -15.44
C PRO A 287 -21.51 31.64 -14.00
N VAL A 288 -21.54 32.98 -13.85
CA VAL A 288 -21.24 33.67 -12.59
C VAL A 288 -22.42 34.56 -12.20
N VAL A 289 -22.87 34.44 -10.95
CA VAL A 289 -23.92 35.28 -10.35
C VAL A 289 -23.27 36.25 -9.36
N LEU A 290 -23.35 37.55 -9.64
CA LEU A 290 -22.80 38.59 -8.78
C LEU A 290 -23.86 39.10 -7.79
N TYR A 291 -23.51 39.10 -6.51
CA TYR A 291 -24.24 39.71 -5.41
C TYR A 291 -23.49 40.99 -5.00
N PRO A 292 -23.84 42.16 -5.55
CA PRO A 292 -23.06 43.37 -5.38
C PRO A 292 -23.23 43.97 -3.97
N THR A 293 -22.12 44.16 -3.25
CA THR A 293 -22.11 44.75 -1.89
C THR A 293 -21.01 45.78 -1.72
N GLN A 294 -21.17 46.73 -0.79
CA GLN A 294 -20.02 47.39 -0.20
C GLN A 294 -19.23 46.38 0.64
N VAL A 295 -17.89 46.46 0.57
CA VAL A 295 -16.96 45.54 1.25
C VAL A 295 -16.01 46.26 2.22
N GLN A 296 -16.24 47.54 2.46
CA GLN A 296 -15.45 48.40 3.36
C GLN A 296 -16.32 49.53 3.90
N GLY A 297 -15.96 50.09 5.06
CA GLY A 297 -16.74 51.10 5.77
C GLY A 297 -17.92 50.53 6.57
N ASP A 298 -18.50 51.35 7.44
CA ASP A 298 -19.41 50.93 8.51
C ASP A 298 -20.70 50.24 8.03
N THR A 299 -21.13 50.53 6.80
CA THR A 299 -22.31 49.94 6.14
C THR A 299 -22.06 48.57 5.52
N ALA A 300 -20.80 48.14 5.38
CA ALA A 300 -20.45 46.91 4.67
C ALA A 300 -20.88 45.61 5.37
N PRO A 301 -20.73 45.42 6.71
CA PRO A 301 -21.14 44.17 7.37
C PRO A 301 -22.59 43.79 7.10
N ALA A 302 -23.51 44.75 7.22
CA ALA A 302 -24.94 44.54 6.97
C ALA A 302 -25.25 44.19 5.50
N GLN A 303 -24.50 44.73 4.55
CA GLN A 303 -24.66 44.40 3.12
C GLN A 303 -24.07 43.03 2.77
N ILE A 304 -22.90 42.70 3.31
CA ILE A 304 -22.27 41.37 3.15
C ILE A 304 -23.21 40.29 3.72
N LEU A 305 -23.73 40.50 4.93
CA LEU A 305 -24.77 39.68 5.55
C LEU A 305 -25.98 39.47 4.62
N ALA A 306 -26.60 40.57 4.17
CA ALA A 306 -27.80 40.51 3.33
C ALA A 306 -27.57 39.77 1.98
N ALA A 307 -26.37 39.89 1.40
CA ALA A 307 -25.98 39.21 0.17
C ALA A 307 -25.71 37.71 0.36
N ILE A 308 -25.01 37.32 1.44
CA ILE A 308 -24.78 35.91 1.79
C ILE A 308 -26.12 35.22 2.07
N GLU A 309 -27.02 35.88 2.80
CA GLU A 309 -28.38 35.38 2.96
C GLU A 309 -29.16 35.31 1.64
N ALA A 310 -29.04 36.31 0.75
CA ALA A 310 -29.72 36.30 -0.54
C ALA A 310 -29.26 35.12 -1.41
N ALA A 311 -27.95 34.84 -1.45
CA ALA A 311 -27.40 33.65 -2.12
C ALA A 311 -27.89 32.35 -1.47
N SER A 312 -27.87 32.28 -0.12
CA SER A 312 -28.35 31.13 0.67
C SER A 312 -29.87 30.87 0.55
N ARG A 313 -30.66 31.91 0.25
CA ARG A 313 -32.11 31.82 -0.02
C ARG A 313 -32.41 31.43 -1.46
N ARG A 314 -31.70 31.98 -2.45
CA ARG A 314 -31.94 31.73 -3.88
C ARG A 314 -31.40 30.38 -4.34
N GLN A 315 -30.21 30.01 -3.87
CA GLN A 315 -29.48 28.79 -4.25
C GLN A 315 -29.21 28.67 -5.77
N ASP A 316 -29.15 29.80 -6.49
CA ASP A 316 -28.79 29.86 -7.93
C ASP A 316 -27.34 29.42 -8.22
N ALA A 317 -26.50 29.27 -7.19
CA ALA A 317 -25.08 28.95 -7.28
C ALA A 317 -24.76 27.70 -6.46
N ASP A 318 -23.79 26.89 -6.91
CA ASP A 318 -23.32 25.69 -6.19
C ASP A 318 -22.30 26.02 -5.09
N VAL A 319 -21.73 27.22 -5.13
CA VAL A 319 -20.59 27.68 -4.31
C VAL A 319 -20.56 29.22 -4.28
N LEU A 320 -20.14 29.80 -3.15
CA LEU A 320 -20.13 31.25 -2.93
C LEU A 320 -18.71 31.76 -2.61
N ILE A 321 -18.15 32.60 -3.47
CA ILE A 321 -16.92 33.36 -3.22
C ILE A 321 -17.29 34.64 -2.47
N VAL A 322 -16.75 34.84 -1.28
CA VAL A 322 -16.83 36.10 -0.52
C VAL A 322 -15.44 36.72 -0.57
N CYS A 323 -15.25 37.86 -1.24
CA CYS A 323 -13.91 38.36 -1.52
C CYS A 323 -13.72 39.89 -1.51
N ARG A 324 -12.50 40.30 -1.14
CA ARG A 324 -11.98 41.66 -1.21
C ARG A 324 -10.46 41.61 -1.44
N GLY A 325 -9.92 42.58 -2.16
CA GLY A 325 -8.47 42.71 -2.32
C GLY A 325 -7.78 43.14 -1.02
N GLY A 326 -6.46 43.32 -1.07
CA GLY A 326 -5.71 43.92 0.03
C GLY A 326 -6.15 45.34 0.38
N GLY A 327 -5.86 45.73 1.62
CA GLY A 327 -6.06 47.06 2.19
C GLY A 327 -5.41 47.13 3.57
N SER A 328 -5.72 48.17 4.36
CA SER A 328 -5.37 48.18 5.79
C SER A 328 -6.28 47.24 6.62
N ILE A 329 -6.05 47.13 7.94
CA ILE A 329 -6.92 46.28 8.79
C ILE A 329 -8.30 46.92 9.01
N GLU A 330 -8.38 48.25 9.04
CA GLU A 330 -9.60 49.06 9.07
C GLU A 330 -10.43 48.82 7.80
N ASP A 331 -9.74 48.81 6.66
CA ASP A 331 -10.25 48.50 5.31
C ASP A 331 -10.89 47.11 5.24
N LEU A 332 -10.24 46.11 5.86
CA LEU A 332 -10.69 44.71 5.93
C LEU A 332 -11.67 44.44 7.09
N TRP A 333 -11.91 45.42 7.97
CA TRP A 333 -12.61 45.22 9.25
C TRP A 333 -14.05 44.72 9.09
N ALA A 334 -14.69 44.99 7.96
CA ALA A 334 -16.05 44.52 7.66
C ALA A 334 -16.19 42.98 7.66
N PHE A 335 -15.10 42.24 7.48
CA PHE A 335 -15.04 40.77 7.53
C PHE A 335 -14.71 40.22 8.92
N ASN A 336 -14.51 41.10 9.90
CA ASN A 336 -14.36 40.75 11.32
C ASN A 336 -15.69 40.88 12.09
N ASP A 337 -16.81 41.16 11.42
CA ASP A 337 -18.12 41.22 12.05
C ASP A 337 -18.69 39.83 12.41
N GLU A 338 -19.33 39.75 13.57
CA GLU A 338 -19.90 38.52 14.10
C GLU A 338 -21.11 38.01 13.30
N GLN A 339 -21.96 38.91 12.80
CA GLN A 339 -23.16 38.55 12.04
C GLN A 339 -22.76 38.00 10.66
N VAL A 340 -21.76 38.61 10.02
CA VAL A 340 -21.14 38.10 8.79
C VAL A 340 -20.58 36.69 9.02
N ALA A 341 -19.81 36.47 10.09
CA ALA A 341 -19.25 35.16 10.42
C ALA A 341 -20.32 34.08 10.65
N ARG A 342 -21.37 34.40 11.42
CA ARG A 342 -22.51 33.48 11.65
C ARG A 342 -23.30 33.22 10.37
N ALA A 343 -23.47 34.22 9.50
CA ALA A 343 -24.16 34.06 8.21
C ALA A 343 -23.37 33.21 7.20
N ILE A 344 -22.04 33.31 7.17
CA ILE A 344 -21.17 32.40 6.42
C ILE A 344 -21.39 30.96 6.89
N ARG A 345 -21.35 30.72 8.21
CA ARG A 345 -21.52 29.40 8.83
C ARG A 345 -22.94 28.83 8.68
N ALA A 346 -23.95 29.69 8.51
CA ALA A 346 -25.34 29.32 8.26
C ALA A 346 -25.74 29.30 6.76
N CYS A 347 -24.86 29.72 5.85
CA CYS A 347 -25.12 29.72 4.41
C CYS A 347 -25.34 28.29 3.91
N ARG A 348 -26.38 28.04 3.08
CA ARG A 348 -26.63 26.71 2.51
C ARG A 348 -25.58 26.26 1.49
N LEU A 349 -24.91 27.22 0.85
CA LEU A 349 -23.86 26.97 -0.14
C LEU A 349 -22.49 26.87 0.56
N PRO A 350 -21.57 26.02 0.09
CA PRO A 350 -20.17 26.08 0.52
C PRO A 350 -19.60 27.48 0.26
N VAL A 351 -19.01 28.09 1.29
CA VAL A 351 -18.43 29.44 1.22
C VAL A 351 -16.92 29.37 1.21
N ILE A 352 -16.30 30.01 0.21
CA ILE A 352 -14.86 30.28 0.19
C ILE A 352 -14.62 31.77 0.47
N SER A 353 -13.77 32.05 1.46
CA SER A 353 -13.28 33.42 1.71
C SER A 353 -12.02 33.67 0.89
N GLY A 354 -11.92 34.85 0.27
CA GLY A 354 -10.75 35.33 -0.45
C GLY A 354 -10.54 36.80 -0.15
N VAL A 355 -10.17 37.12 1.08
CA VAL A 355 -10.12 38.47 1.65
C VAL A 355 -8.67 38.84 1.97
N GLY A 356 -8.17 39.90 1.33
CA GLY A 356 -6.79 40.39 1.54
C GLY A 356 -5.72 39.59 0.80
N HIS A 357 -4.58 39.41 1.46
CA HIS A 357 -3.41 38.64 1.05
C HIS A 357 -3.12 37.46 1.99
N GLU A 358 -2.06 36.68 1.71
CA GLU A 358 -1.66 35.48 2.45
C GLU A 358 -1.51 35.71 3.97
N THR A 359 -1.01 36.88 4.38
CA THR A 359 -0.83 37.33 5.76
C THR A 359 -2.11 37.75 6.48
N ASP A 360 -3.19 38.00 5.73
CA ASP A 360 -4.35 38.74 6.24
C ASP A 360 -5.41 37.73 6.71
N PHE A 361 -5.76 37.74 7.99
CA PHE A 361 -6.71 36.80 8.58
C PHE A 361 -7.90 37.54 9.19
N THR A 362 -9.09 37.22 8.71
CA THR A 362 -10.36 37.79 9.19
C THR A 362 -11.25 36.73 9.84
N ILE A 363 -12.23 37.14 10.65
CA ILE A 363 -13.18 36.20 11.26
C ILE A 363 -13.97 35.43 10.18
N ALA A 364 -14.26 36.07 9.05
CA ALA A 364 -14.87 35.42 7.88
C ALA A 364 -14.04 34.23 7.35
N ASP A 365 -12.70 34.32 7.34
CA ASP A 365 -11.83 33.22 6.89
C ASP A 365 -11.91 32.00 7.82
N PHE A 366 -12.05 32.23 9.13
CA PHE A 366 -12.21 31.15 10.11
C PHE A 366 -13.61 30.53 10.06
N ALA A 367 -14.65 31.31 9.75
CA ALA A 367 -16.03 30.82 9.59
C ALA A 367 -16.30 30.11 8.26
N ALA A 368 -15.60 30.50 7.18
CA ALA A 368 -15.75 29.95 5.84
C ALA A 368 -15.39 28.45 5.78
N ASP A 369 -16.00 27.73 4.83
CA ASP A 369 -15.69 26.33 4.61
C ASP A 369 -14.27 26.15 4.05
N VAL A 370 -13.78 27.11 3.24
CA VAL A 370 -12.38 27.20 2.77
C VAL A 370 -11.88 28.65 2.85
N ARG A 371 -10.60 28.85 3.21
CA ARG A 371 -9.87 30.12 3.01
C ARG A 371 -8.98 30.02 1.78
N ALA A 372 -8.99 31.05 0.94
CA ALA A 372 -7.96 31.34 -0.05
C ALA A 372 -7.14 32.57 0.39
N PRO A 373 -5.83 32.63 0.08
CA PRO A 373 -5.00 33.79 0.44
C PRO A 373 -5.30 35.06 -0.36
N THR A 374 -6.06 34.99 -1.46
CA THR A 374 -6.42 36.14 -2.30
C THR A 374 -7.74 35.89 -3.04
N PRO A 375 -8.39 36.93 -3.59
CA PRO A 375 -9.51 36.78 -4.53
C PRO A 375 -9.15 35.90 -5.74
N THR A 376 -7.93 36.04 -6.30
CA THR A 376 -7.46 35.21 -7.42
C THR A 376 -7.39 33.73 -7.03
N ALA A 377 -6.80 33.40 -5.87
CA ALA A 377 -6.71 32.03 -5.40
C ALA A 377 -8.08 31.43 -5.06
N ALA A 378 -9.04 32.23 -4.60
CA ALA A 378 -10.42 31.77 -4.41
C ALA A 378 -11.06 31.34 -5.73
N ALA A 379 -10.83 32.11 -6.80
CA ALA A 379 -11.26 31.75 -8.15
C ALA A 379 -10.53 30.52 -8.69
N GLU A 380 -9.23 30.33 -8.42
CA GLU A 380 -8.47 29.15 -8.86
C GLU A 380 -8.90 27.86 -8.14
N LEU A 381 -9.18 27.93 -6.82
CA LEU A 381 -9.65 26.79 -6.02
C LEU A 381 -11.08 26.33 -6.38
N VAL A 382 -11.92 27.25 -6.87
CA VAL A 382 -13.29 26.95 -7.31
C VAL A 382 -13.38 26.57 -8.80
N SER A 383 -12.41 26.99 -9.63
CA SER A 383 -12.44 26.71 -11.08
C SER A 383 -11.72 25.41 -11.47
N PRO A 384 -12.44 24.39 -11.99
CA PRO A 384 -11.80 23.24 -12.60
C PRO A 384 -11.02 23.69 -13.84
N ASP A 385 -9.89 23.05 -14.09
CA ASP A 385 -9.01 23.41 -15.21
C ASP A 385 -9.59 22.91 -16.54
N ARG A 386 -10.15 23.83 -17.35
CA ARG A 386 -10.75 23.51 -18.66
C ARG A 386 -9.78 22.78 -19.58
N ASP A 387 -8.52 23.19 -19.61
CA ASP A 387 -7.58 22.69 -20.61
C ASP A 387 -7.03 21.32 -20.20
N ALA A 388 -6.84 21.08 -18.89
CA ALA A 388 -6.62 19.73 -18.37
C ALA A 388 -7.82 18.80 -18.59
N LEU A 389 -9.06 19.29 -18.47
CA LEU A 389 -10.28 18.52 -18.76
C LEU A 389 -10.38 18.18 -20.26
N LEU A 390 -10.07 19.11 -21.16
CA LEU A 390 -10.04 18.86 -22.61
C LEU A 390 -8.93 17.87 -23.00
N ALA A 391 -7.73 18.03 -22.44
CA ALA A 391 -6.64 17.07 -22.63
C ALA A 391 -7.02 15.67 -22.13
N ARG A 392 -7.72 15.58 -20.98
CA ARG A 392 -8.24 14.31 -20.45
C ARG A 392 -9.31 13.70 -21.35
N LEU A 393 -10.19 14.50 -21.95
CA LEU A 393 -11.21 14.04 -22.88
C LEU A 393 -10.58 13.48 -24.16
N ALA A 394 -9.59 14.16 -24.73
CA ALA A 394 -8.85 13.69 -25.92
C ALA A 394 -8.11 12.36 -25.66
N GLU A 395 -7.48 12.21 -24.49
CA GLU A 395 -6.83 10.95 -24.10
C GLU A 395 -7.83 9.80 -23.87
N LEU A 396 -9.05 10.10 -23.41
CA LEU A 396 -10.12 9.10 -23.28
C LEU A 396 -10.67 8.67 -24.65
N ASP A 397 -10.85 9.61 -25.58
CA ASP A 397 -11.27 9.34 -26.96
C ASP A 397 -10.25 8.47 -27.70
N PHE A 398 -8.96 8.84 -27.65
CA PHE A 398 -7.87 8.05 -28.25
C PHE A 398 -7.78 6.63 -27.68
N ARG A 399 -7.98 6.46 -26.36
CA ARG A 399 -8.07 5.14 -25.72
C ARG A 399 -9.30 4.34 -26.18
N LEU A 400 -10.45 4.98 -26.31
CA LEU A 400 -11.68 4.36 -26.81
C LEU A 400 -11.51 3.88 -28.25
N GLY A 401 -11.01 4.74 -29.14
CA GLY A 401 -10.71 4.41 -30.53
C GLY A 401 -9.76 3.22 -30.66
N ARG A 402 -8.67 3.18 -29.88
CA ARG A 402 -7.74 2.04 -29.86
C ARG A 402 -8.40 0.75 -29.33
N ALA A 403 -9.21 0.84 -28.27
CA ALA A 403 -9.92 -0.31 -27.71
C ALA A 403 -10.97 -0.87 -28.69
N MET A 404 -11.63 0.00 -29.46
CA MET A 404 -12.57 -0.40 -30.51
C MET A 404 -11.86 -1.10 -31.68
N HIS A 405 -10.75 -0.56 -32.18
CA HIS A 405 -9.94 -1.23 -33.22
C HIS A 405 -9.51 -2.63 -32.77
N HIS A 406 -8.86 -2.77 -31.60
CA HIS A 406 -8.45 -4.08 -31.09
C HIS A 406 -9.61 -5.06 -30.83
N ARG A 407 -10.84 -4.58 -30.61
CA ARG A 407 -12.03 -5.43 -30.53
C ARG A 407 -12.46 -5.91 -31.91
N LEU A 408 -12.42 -5.05 -32.93
CA LEU A 408 -12.72 -5.41 -34.32
C LEU A 408 -11.66 -6.35 -34.91
N ASP A 409 -10.35 -6.07 -34.70
CA ASP A 409 -9.24 -6.93 -35.12
C ASP A 409 -9.42 -8.37 -34.62
N ARG A 410 -9.73 -8.51 -33.32
CA ARG A 410 -9.97 -9.82 -32.68
C ARG A 410 -11.22 -10.51 -33.21
N ALA A 411 -12.29 -9.75 -33.48
CA ALA A 411 -13.52 -10.29 -34.05
C ALA A 411 -13.30 -10.80 -35.49
N SER A 412 -12.56 -10.05 -36.32
CA SER A 412 -12.17 -10.50 -37.68
C SER A 412 -11.32 -11.76 -37.61
N GLN A 413 -10.22 -11.75 -36.83
CA GLN A 413 -9.38 -12.94 -36.69
C GLN A 413 -10.12 -14.16 -36.12
N GLN A 414 -11.15 -13.95 -35.31
CA GLN A 414 -12.02 -15.04 -34.83
C GLN A 414 -12.95 -15.54 -35.94
N LEU A 415 -13.52 -14.65 -36.76
CA LEU A 415 -14.31 -15.00 -37.94
C LEU A 415 -13.47 -15.82 -38.93
N ASP A 416 -12.25 -15.35 -39.26
CA ASP A 416 -11.33 -16.01 -40.19
C ASP A 416 -10.96 -17.43 -39.72
N ARG A 417 -10.61 -17.57 -38.43
CA ARG A 417 -10.31 -18.88 -37.82
C ARG A 417 -11.52 -19.82 -37.76
N LEU A 418 -12.74 -19.29 -37.70
CA LEU A 418 -13.96 -20.10 -37.73
C LEU A 418 -14.34 -20.48 -39.18
N ALA A 419 -14.17 -19.56 -40.13
CA ALA A 419 -14.36 -19.82 -41.56
C ALA A 419 -13.42 -20.92 -42.07
N LEU A 420 -12.14 -20.89 -41.68
CA LEU A 420 -11.17 -21.96 -41.98
C LEU A 420 -11.53 -23.33 -41.38
N ARG A 421 -12.46 -23.41 -40.42
CA ARG A 421 -12.97 -24.67 -39.86
C ARG A 421 -14.26 -25.17 -40.56
N LEU A 422 -14.85 -24.37 -41.45
CA LEU A 422 -15.97 -24.79 -42.29
C LEU A 422 -15.46 -25.62 -43.47
N THR A 423 -15.15 -26.90 -43.22
CA THR A 423 -14.84 -27.86 -44.29
C THR A 423 -15.98 -27.87 -45.32
N HIS A 424 -15.64 -27.61 -46.60
CA HIS A 424 -16.65 -27.45 -47.64
C HIS A 424 -17.54 -28.72 -47.74
N PRO A 425 -18.88 -28.60 -47.86
CA PRO A 425 -19.76 -29.77 -47.87
C PRO A 425 -19.38 -30.79 -48.95
N GLY A 426 -18.93 -30.31 -50.11
CA GLY A 426 -18.42 -31.15 -51.20
C GLY A 426 -17.20 -31.99 -50.82
N GLU A 427 -16.24 -31.45 -50.07
CA GLU A 427 -15.07 -32.21 -49.58
C GLU A 427 -15.49 -33.28 -48.57
N ARG A 428 -16.42 -32.94 -47.66
CA ARG A 428 -16.93 -33.89 -46.66
C ARG A 428 -17.63 -35.07 -47.33
N ILE A 429 -18.43 -34.79 -48.35
CA ILE A 429 -19.12 -35.80 -49.18
C ILE A 429 -18.11 -36.60 -50.02
N ALA A 430 -17.10 -35.96 -50.63
CA ALA A 430 -16.06 -36.65 -51.39
C ALA A 430 -15.28 -37.64 -50.52
N ARG A 431 -14.84 -37.22 -49.33
CA ARG A 431 -14.14 -38.06 -48.34
C ARG A 431 -15.03 -39.19 -47.78
N GLN A 432 -16.35 -39.01 -47.78
CA GLN A 432 -17.31 -40.08 -47.45
C GLN A 432 -17.47 -41.08 -48.62
N ARG A 433 -17.57 -40.62 -49.86
CA ARG A 433 -17.61 -41.47 -51.07
C ARG A 433 -16.35 -42.30 -51.25
N GLU A 434 -15.18 -41.69 -51.02
CA GLU A 434 -13.88 -42.40 -51.08
C GLU A 434 -13.81 -43.53 -50.04
N ARG A 435 -14.22 -43.26 -48.78
CA ARG A 435 -14.30 -44.27 -47.72
C ARG A 435 -15.28 -45.40 -48.04
N LEU A 436 -16.39 -45.10 -48.71
CA LEU A 436 -17.36 -46.10 -49.17
C LEU A 436 -16.72 -47.00 -50.23
N ALA A 437 -16.13 -46.43 -51.29
CA ALA A 437 -15.44 -47.19 -52.33
C ALA A 437 -14.28 -48.06 -51.77
N GLN A 438 -13.52 -47.53 -50.81
CA GLN A 438 -12.49 -48.31 -50.09
C GLN A 438 -13.07 -49.44 -49.22
N ALA A 439 -14.31 -49.33 -48.73
CA ALA A 439 -14.99 -50.40 -48.01
C ALA A 439 -15.55 -51.46 -48.97
N GLU A 440 -16.20 -51.04 -50.05
CA GLU A 440 -16.72 -51.90 -51.13
C GLU A 440 -15.61 -52.74 -51.76
N TYR A 441 -14.49 -52.11 -52.13
CA TYR A 441 -13.32 -52.81 -52.69
C TYR A 441 -12.77 -53.88 -51.74
N ARG A 442 -12.63 -53.56 -50.45
CA ARG A 442 -12.20 -54.54 -49.43
C ARG A 442 -13.20 -55.68 -49.27
N LEU A 443 -14.51 -55.39 -49.27
CA LEU A 443 -15.56 -56.40 -49.20
C LEU A 443 -15.48 -57.37 -50.40
N HIS A 444 -15.37 -56.85 -51.63
CA HIS A 444 -15.23 -57.67 -52.83
C HIS A 444 -13.95 -58.54 -52.80
N GLN A 445 -12.81 -57.97 -52.39
CA GLN A 445 -11.55 -58.73 -52.26
C GLN A 445 -11.64 -59.85 -51.22
N HIS A 446 -12.22 -59.58 -50.04
CA HIS A 446 -12.43 -60.60 -49.01
C HIS A 446 -13.45 -61.67 -49.45
N TRP A 447 -14.51 -61.29 -50.18
CA TRP A 447 -15.49 -62.22 -50.71
C TRP A 447 -14.90 -63.15 -51.77
N ALA A 448 -14.19 -62.61 -52.77
CA ALA A 448 -13.52 -63.38 -53.81
C ALA A 448 -12.50 -64.37 -53.20
N ARG A 449 -11.67 -63.91 -52.26
CA ARG A 449 -10.71 -64.77 -51.55
C ARG A 449 -11.40 -65.86 -50.72
N ARG A 450 -12.57 -65.58 -50.13
CA ARG A 450 -13.36 -66.58 -49.39
C ARG A 450 -13.99 -67.62 -50.32
N GLN A 451 -14.51 -67.22 -51.49
CA GLN A 451 -15.01 -68.16 -52.49
C GLN A 451 -13.89 -69.06 -53.02
N GLU A 452 -12.71 -68.52 -53.31
CA GLU A 452 -11.60 -69.31 -53.85
C GLU A 452 -11.03 -70.29 -52.82
N LEU A 453 -10.86 -69.88 -51.57
CA LEU A 453 -10.50 -70.80 -50.48
C LEU A 453 -11.55 -71.91 -50.26
N ALA A 454 -12.84 -71.61 -50.48
CA ALA A 454 -13.90 -72.62 -50.42
C ALA A 454 -13.82 -73.62 -51.59
N ARG A 455 -13.58 -73.15 -52.83
CA ARG A 455 -13.37 -74.00 -54.01
C ARG A 455 -12.17 -74.92 -53.84
N LEU A 456 -11.02 -74.37 -53.45
CA LEU A 456 -9.79 -75.14 -53.18
C LEU A 456 -10.01 -76.20 -52.09
N ARG A 457 -10.79 -75.87 -51.04
CA ARG A 457 -11.17 -76.84 -50.00
C ARG A 457 -12.04 -77.98 -50.55
N VAL A 458 -12.99 -77.70 -51.44
CA VAL A 458 -13.81 -78.73 -52.11
C VAL A 458 -12.94 -79.64 -52.97
N VAL A 459 -12.07 -79.08 -53.83
CA VAL A 459 -11.16 -79.86 -54.69
C VAL A 459 -10.20 -80.73 -53.87
N HIS A 460 -9.66 -80.20 -52.77
CA HIS A 460 -8.82 -80.96 -51.85
C HIS A 460 -9.57 -82.12 -51.18
N LEU A 461 -10.81 -81.89 -50.73
CA LEU A 461 -11.65 -82.95 -50.15
C LEU A 461 -12.05 -84.02 -51.17
N GLN A 462 -12.36 -83.64 -52.41
CA GLN A 462 -12.59 -84.57 -53.51
C GLN A 462 -11.35 -85.43 -53.80
N THR A 463 -10.16 -84.80 -53.86
CA THR A 463 -8.89 -85.51 -54.07
C THR A 463 -8.59 -86.49 -52.93
N ARG A 464 -8.86 -86.10 -51.67
CA ARG A 464 -8.75 -87.00 -50.52
C ARG A 464 -9.73 -88.18 -50.61
N LEU A 465 -10.99 -87.93 -50.97
CA LEU A 465 -12.01 -88.97 -51.12
C LEU A 465 -11.62 -89.98 -52.21
N LEU A 466 -11.13 -89.51 -53.37
CA LEU A 466 -10.66 -90.38 -54.46
C LEU A 466 -9.44 -91.21 -54.05
N ARG A 467 -8.47 -90.63 -53.33
CA ARG A 467 -7.29 -91.35 -52.83
C ARG A 467 -7.61 -92.32 -51.67
N ALA A 468 -8.68 -92.09 -50.92
CA ALA A 468 -9.10 -92.94 -49.81
C ALA A 468 -9.98 -94.13 -50.23
N ARG A 469 -10.44 -94.18 -51.49
CA ARG A 469 -11.18 -95.35 -52.02
C ARG A 469 -10.23 -96.54 -52.23
N PRO A 470 -10.42 -97.69 -51.57
CA PRO A 470 -9.63 -98.87 -51.87
C PRO A 470 -9.95 -99.39 -53.27
N SER A 471 -8.93 -99.57 -54.10
CA SER A 471 -9.07 -100.17 -55.44
C SER A 471 -9.16 -101.69 -55.31
N GLN A 472 -10.38 -102.19 -55.10
CA GLN A 472 -10.68 -103.62 -54.95
C GLN A 472 -10.11 -104.44 -56.12
N GLU A 473 -10.25 -103.97 -57.36
CA GLU A 473 -9.66 -104.56 -58.56
C GLU A 473 -8.14 -104.74 -58.46
N ARG A 474 -7.42 -103.73 -57.95
CA ARG A 474 -5.96 -103.77 -57.79
C ARG A 474 -5.53 -104.76 -56.71
N GLN A 475 -6.30 -104.88 -55.62
CA GLN A 475 -6.05 -105.89 -54.59
C GLN A 475 -6.37 -107.31 -55.09
N GLN A 476 -7.45 -107.48 -55.86
CA GLN A 476 -7.82 -108.74 -56.49
C GLN A 476 -6.78 -109.19 -57.53
N ALA A 477 -6.29 -108.28 -58.38
CA ALA A 477 -5.23 -108.56 -59.34
C ALA A 477 -3.90 -108.96 -58.66
N LEU A 478 -3.53 -108.30 -57.57
CA LEU A 478 -2.35 -108.66 -56.78
C LEU A 478 -2.51 -110.05 -56.14
N LEU A 479 -3.68 -110.36 -55.56
CA LEU A 479 -4.00 -111.68 -55.02
C LEU A 479 -3.99 -112.78 -56.10
N ALA A 480 -4.50 -112.50 -57.30
CA ALA A 480 -4.48 -113.44 -58.42
C ALA A 480 -3.05 -113.73 -58.90
N SER A 481 -2.22 -112.68 -59.06
CA SER A 481 -0.80 -112.81 -59.40
C SER A 481 -0.05 -113.64 -58.36
N ASN A 482 -0.20 -113.31 -57.07
CA ASN A 482 0.46 -114.03 -55.98
C ASN A 482 0.04 -115.51 -55.92
N ARG A 483 -1.25 -115.82 -56.14
CA ARG A 483 -1.74 -117.21 -56.24
C ARG A 483 -1.12 -117.95 -57.42
N GLN A 484 -1.01 -117.32 -58.60
CA GLN A 484 -0.41 -117.94 -59.79
C GLN A 484 1.09 -118.18 -59.62
N GLN A 485 1.81 -117.25 -58.98
CA GLN A 485 3.24 -117.41 -58.64
C GLN A 485 3.44 -118.55 -57.64
N LEU A 486 2.63 -118.60 -56.58
CA LEU A 486 2.70 -119.67 -55.57
C LEU A 486 2.43 -121.06 -56.18
N ALA A 487 1.40 -121.19 -57.03
CA ALA A 487 1.08 -122.45 -57.71
C ALA A 487 2.25 -122.96 -58.58
N ARG A 488 2.89 -122.06 -59.36
CA ARG A 488 4.08 -122.39 -60.18
C ARG A 488 5.30 -122.77 -59.33
N ALA A 489 5.49 -122.12 -58.18
CA ALA A 489 6.56 -122.46 -57.25
C ALA A 489 6.36 -123.87 -56.63
N ILE A 490 5.10 -124.24 -56.35
CA ILE A 490 4.76 -125.57 -55.83
C ILE A 490 4.96 -126.65 -56.91
N SER A 491 4.47 -126.47 -58.14
CA SER A 491 4.60 -127.50 -59.19
C SER A 491 6.06 -127.78 -59.54
N THR A 492 6.84 -126.73 -59.80
CA THR A 492 8.27 -126.87 -60.14
C THR A 492 9.12 -127.47 -59.01
N GLN A 493 8.71 -127.30 -57.75
CA GLN A 493 9.35 -127.96 -56.62
C GLN A 493 9.00 -129.47 -56.56
N LEU A 494 7.75 -129.85 -56.83
CA LEU A 494 7.31 -131.25 -56.86
C LEU A 494 7.93 -132.04 -58.03
N GLU A 495 8.04 -131.42 -59.20
CA GLU A 495 8.73 -131.97 -60.38
C GLU A 495 10.21 -132.28 -60.08
N ARG A 496 10.92 -131.33 -59.45
CA ARG A 496 12.33 -131.52 -59.04
C ARG A 496 12.53 -132.68 -58.09
N GLN A 497 11.61 -132.90 -57.13
CA GLN A 497 11.70 -134.04 -56.22
C GLN A 497 11.43 -135.37 -56.95
N HIS A 498 10.45 -135.43 -57.87
CA HIS A 498 10.21 -136.61 -58.69
C HIS A 498 11.41 -137.00 -59.54
N HIS A 499 12.01 -136.04 -60.27
CA HIS A 499 13.20 -136.32 -61.07
C HIS A 499 14.39 -136.79 -60.22
N ARG A 500 14.57 -136.23 -59.02
CA ARG A 500 15.60 -136.69 -58.07
C ARG A 500 15.36 -138.12 -57.60
N LEU A 501 14.11 -138.50 -57.34
CA LEU A 501 13.73 -139.84 -56.89
C LEU A 501 13.94 -140.88 -58.00
N ALA A 502 13.49 -140.58 -59.22
CA ALA A 502 13.70 -141.43 -60.39
C ALA A 502 15.19 -141.67 -60.70
N ALA A 503 16.02 -140.62 -60.63
CA ALA A 503 17.46 -140.71 -60.86
C ALA A 503 18.22 -141.51 -59.77
N LEU A 504 17.65 -141.63 -58.57
CA LEU A 504 18.18 -142.50 -57.52
C LEU A 504 17.79 -143.98 -57.75
N SER A 505 16.57 -144.26 -58.23
CA SER A 505 16.12 -145.61 -58.56
C SER A 505 16.98 -146.24 -59.67
N ALA A 506 17.13 -145.56 -60.81
CA ALA A 506 17.89 -146.07 -61.94
C ALA A 506 19.39 -146.31 -61.64
N ARG A 507 19.90 -145.75 -60.53
CA ARG A 507 21.26 -145.99 -60.03
C ARG A 507 21.41 -147.27 -59.19
N LEU A 508 20.32 -147.76 -58.59
CA LEU A 508 20.28 -149.06 -57.92
C LEU A 508 20.20 -150.19 -58.95
N ASP A 509 19.29 -150.06 -59.92
CA ASP A 509 19.02 -151.07 -60.96
C ASP A 509 20.27 -151.42 -61.80
N ALA A 510 21.17 -150.45 -61.98
CA ALA A 510 22.39 -150.60 -62.78
C ALA A 510 23.53 -151.40 -62.10
N LEU A 511 23.37 -151.82 -60.84
CA LEU A 511 24.40 -152.49 -60.05
C LEU A 511 24.14 -153.99 -59.79
N ASP A 512 23.04 -154.56 -60.32
CA ASP A 512 22.70 -155.98 -60.15
C ASP A 512 23.48 -156.89 -61.14
N PRO A 513 24.34 -157.83 -60.67
CA PRO A 513 25.04 -158.76 -61.54
C PRO A 513 24.12 -159.78 -62.25
N GLN A 514 22.89 -160.03 -61.78
CA GLN A 514 21.94 -160.92 -62.48
C GLN A 514 21.54 -160.37 -63.85
N ALA A 515 21.46 -159.04 -63.99
CA ALA A 515 21.15 -158.35 -65.24
C ALA A 515 22.23 -158.56 -66.34
N VAL A 516 23.44 -158.98 -65.96
CA VAL A 516 24.52 -159.30 -66.91
C VAL A 516 24.31 -160.71 -67.49
N LEU A 517 24.01 -161.70 -66.65
CA LEU A 517 23.73 -163.08 -67.08
C LEU A 517 22.46 -163.15 -67.95
N ALA A 518 21.43 -162.39 -67.59
CA ALA A 518 20.17 -162.31 -68.34
C ALA A 518 20.33 -161.84 -69.81
N ARG A 519 21.46 -161.22 -70.17
CA ARG A 519 21.78 -160.79 -71.55
C ARG A 519 22.39 -161.88 -72.43
N GLY A 520 22.41 -163.14 -71.97
CA GLY A 520 22.85 -164.29 -72.75
C GLY A 520 24.35 -164.61 -72.64
N TYR A 521 25.09 -163.93 -71.77
CA TYR A 521 26.49 -164.25 -71.50
C TYR A 521 26.60 -165.48 -70.58
N ALA A 522 27.46 -166.43 -70.97
CA ALA A 522 27.79 -167.60 -70.16
C ALA A 522 29.09 -167.38 -69.38
N ILE A 523 29.13 -167.81 -68.12
CA ILE A 523 30.39 -167.98 -67.39
C ILE A 523 30.90 -169.40 -67.67
N VAL A 524 32.09 -169.51 -68.25
CA VAL A 524 32.76 -170.81 -68.46
C VAL A 524 33.45 -171.22 -67.17
N GLU A 525 33.20 -172.42 -66.66
CA GLU A 525 33.80 -172.97 -65.43
C GLU A 525 34.58 -174.25 -65.75
N ASN A 526 35.81 -174.36 -65.25
CA ASN A 526 36.66 -175.55 -65.44
C ASN A 526 36.20 -176.73 -64.56
N ALA A 527 36.86 -177.89 -64.70
CA ALA A 527 36.61 -179.08 -63.88
C ALA A 527 36.86 -178.91 -62.36
N ARG A 528 37.30 -177.73 -61.90
CA ARG A 528 37.46 -177.33 -60.48
C ARG A 528 36.45 -176.25 -60.06
N GLY A 529 35.48 -175.90 -60.90
CA GLY A 529 34.46 -174.87 -60.62
C GLY A 529 34.97 -173.42 -60.68
N GLN A 530 36.14 -173.19 -61.29
CA GLN A 530 36.72 -171.84 -61.41
C GLN A 530 36.40 -171.23 -62.78
N ALA A 531 36.03 -169.95 -62.79
CA ALA A 531 35.72 -169.22 -64.02
C ALA A 531 36.96 -169.10 -64.92
N VAL A 532 36.84 -169.54 -66.17
CA VAL A 532 37.89 -169.51 -67.19
C VAL A 532 37.75 -168.26 -68.04
N LEU A 533 38.76 -167.39 -67.97
CA LEU A 533 38.83 -166.13 -68.73
C LEU A 533 39.72 -166.24 -69.98
N ASP A 534 40.51 -167.32 -70.12
CA ASP A 534 41.50 -167.52 -71.17
C ASP A 534 41.30 -168.89 -71.87
N PRO A 535 41.02 -168.93 -73.19
CA PRO A 535 40.81 -170.19 -73.93
C PRO A 535 42.09 -171.03 -74.12
N ALA A 536 43.29 -170.48 -73.88
CA ALA A 536 44.53 -171.24 -73.94
C ALA A 536 44.58 -172.35 -72.88
N ALA A 537 43.92 -172.13 -71.73
CA ALA A 537 43.96 -172.99 -70.54
C ALA A 537 43.13 -174.30 -70.63
N LEU A 538 42.48 -174.59 -71.76
CA LEU A 538 41.60 -175.75 -71.95
C LEU A 538 42.16 -176.74 -72.98
N ALA A 539 42.24 -178.02 -72.64
CA ALA A 539 42.81 -179.06 -73.48
C ALA A 539 41.82 -179.65 -74.51
N GLN A 540 42.34 -180.34 -75.53
CA GLN A 540 41.52 -181.08 -76.52
C GLN A 540 40.66 -182.14 -75.82
N ASN A 541 39.37 -182.22 -76.17
CA ASN A 541 38.37 -183.10 -75.59
C ASN A 541 38.12 -182.93 -74.06
N GLU A 542 38.65 -181.87 -73.44
CA GLU A 542 38.36 -181.52 -72.05
C GLU A 542 36.87 -181.15 -71.88
N ARG A 543 36.29 -181.52 -70.73
CA ARG A 543 34.92 -181.15 -70.34
C ARG A 543 34.95 -179.87 -69.51
N VAL A 544 34.11 -178.90 -69.89
CA VAL A 544 33.87 -177.66 -69.16
C VAL A 544 32.38 -177.45 -68.90
N THR A 545 32.06 -176.65 -67.89
CA THR A 545 30.68 -176.29 -67.53
C THR A 545 30.40 -174.86 -67.99
N LEU A 546 29.24 -174.62 -68.59
CA LEU A 546 28.76 -173.29 -68.98
C LEU A 546 27.59 -172.91 -68.07
N ARG A 547 27.75 -171.84 -67.30
CA ARG A 547 26.74 -171.28 -66.40
C ARG A 547 26.03 -170.10 -67.05
N LEU A 548 24.74 -170.28 -67.29
CA LEU A 548 23.82 -169.36 -67.97
C LEU A 548 22.79 -168.80 -66.98
N ALA A 549 21.98 -167.82 -67.42
CA ALA A 549 20.94 -167.17 -66.60
C ALA A 549 19.93 -168.13 -65.93
N LEU A 550 19.73 -169.33 -66.49
CA LEU A 550 18.73 -170.31 -66.02
C LEU A 550 19.35 -171.66 -65.62
N GLY A 551 20.67 -171.77 -65.47
CA GLY A 551 21.35 -172.99 -65.00
C GLY A 551 22.65 -173.32 -65.73
N ASN A 552 23.18 -174.52 -65.45
CA ASN A 552 24.49 -174.97 -65.92
C ASN A 552 24.35 -176.13 -66.94
N THR A 553 25.20 -176.15 -67.96
CA THR A 553 25.28 -177.23 -68.96
C THR A 553 26.74 -177.64 -69.23
N GLY A 554 26.98 -178.88 -69.68
CA GLY A 554 28.32 -179.40 -69.93
C GLY A 554 28.69 -179.44 -71.42
N ALA A 555 29.86 -178.91 -71.76
CA ALA A 555 30.41 -178.92 -73.12
C ALA A 555 31.76 -179.66 -73.19
N ARG A 556 32.20 -180.01 -74.41
CA ARG A 556 33.55 -180.47 -74.71
C ARG A 556 34.24 -179.52 -75.68
N ILE A 557 35.54 -179.31 -75.48
CA ILE A 557 36.36 -178.45 -76.35
C ILE A 557 36.99 -179.29 -77.45
N ASP A 558 36.87 -178.84 -78.70
CA ASP A 558 37.62 -179.37 -79.84
C ASP A 558 38.37 -178.21 -80.51
N ARG A 559 39.66 -178.37 -80.78
CA ARG A 559 40.51 -177.36 -81.43
C ARG A 559 40.83 -177.83 -82.86
N PRO A 560 40.56 -177.01 -83.91
CA PRO A 560 40.91 -177.38 -85.28
C PRO A 560 42.44 -177.38 -85.49
N PRO A 561 42.95 -178.18 -86.44
CA PRO A 561 44.38 -178.20 -86.79
C PRO A 561 44.83 -176.89 -87.48
N GLN A 562 46.12 -176.58 -87.37
CA GLN A 562 46.66 -175.26 -87.73
C GLN A 562 46.80 -175.03 -89.24
N GLN A 563 46.01 -174.08 -89.73
CA GLN A 563 46.31 -173.15 -90.83
C GLN A 563 45.68 -171.79 -90.44
N GLY A 564 46.09 -170.63 -90.93
CA GLY A 564 47.18 -170.33 -91.86
C GLY A 564 47.19 -168.82 -92.13
N GLU A 565 48.38 -168.26 -92.24
CA GLU A 565 48.72 -166.87 -92.55
C GLU A 565 47.83 -166.17 -93.61
N LEU A 566 47.47 -164.89 -93.39
CA LEU A 566 47.66 -163.72 -94.29
C LEU A 566 46.81 -162.49 -93.84
N PRO A 567 47.11 -161.24 -94.29
CA PRO A 567 46.78 -160.02 -93.54
C PRO A 567 45.76 -159.07 -94.22
N VAL A 568 45.30 -158.06 -93.47
CA VAL A 568 45.47 -156.60 -93.71
C VAL A 568 45.43 -155.90 -92.35
#